data_AF-A0A5B8N044-F1
#
_entry.id   AF-A0A5B8N044-F1
#
_cell.length_a   1.000
_cell.length_b   1.000
_cell.length_c   1.000
_cell.angle_alpha   90.00
_cell.angle_beta   90.00
_cell.angle_gamma   90.00
#
_symmetry.space_group_name_H-M   'P 1'
#
loop_
_entity.id
_entity.type
_entity.pdbx_description
1 polymer ?
#
loop_
_entity_poly.entity_id
_entity_poly.type
_entity_poly.pdbx_seq_one_letter_code
_entity_poly.pdbx_strand_id
1 'polypeptide(L)'
;MDKMFRGLPPSSWLRLESEACAPYFRQESDEWAACHSGRITTSSLPGCLGLNEKKASGALKLPKGFASHRHALHAYHLVQEEVFLVSGSASKEVLTFNAKQVEEYNAGLCLNGSEDEGEEDRREERCKQVAKMGVMAVHCAWGISQEPAALFSLLRNFVDSEVLEVGLCPLSFRDIPYEWGINKKLLPPMGASPDALLVIPLSKLDDETTLEGRLASFLPRGWEGGDEWRRKGHLCCVVEVKSVSPFREIHKVTKSGKKKKLRYRLIDAEPRDRVNVMHVPQLQMHMLCTGAPIALYVSYSAGNGIALYVMKADKFYQKSMLRWVSLFQKEYVAKKSPPPENFFWEMEAYQNFLGHTRKIARTATLFETLPPTVMDKYAKSAPFLSPQQPA
;
A
#
# COMPACT_ATOMS: atom_id res chain seq x y z
N MET A 1 1.12 21.20 -19.95
CA MET A 1 0.77 20.79 -18.58
C MET A 1 2.01 20.19 -17.98
N ASP A 2 2.47 20.71 -16.85
CA ASP A 2 3.45 19.99 -16.05
C ASP A 2 2.90 18.59 -15.74
N LYS A 3 3.78 17.59 -15.79
CA LYS A 3 3.36 16.19 -15.66
C LYS A 3 2.95 15.94 -14.21
N MET A 4 1.64 15.87 -14.00
CA MET A 4 1.07 15.59 -12.68
C MET A 4 1.30 14.13 -12.26
N PHE A 5 1.57 13.22 -13.21
CA PHE A 5 1.91 11.83 -12.95
C PHE A 5 3.26 11.47 -13.58
N ARG A 6 4.12 10.79 -12.82
CA ARG A 6 5.39 10.24 -13.28
C ARG A 6 5.35 8.71 -13.20
N GLY A 7 5.17 8.07 -14.35
CA GLY A 7 5.17 6.62 -14.48
C GLY A 7 6.58 6.04 -14.56
N LEU A 8 6.72 4.77 -14.25
CA LEU A 8 7.95 4.02 -14.46
C LEU A 8 7.98 3.42 -15.88
N PRO A 9 9.16 3.36 -16.54
CA PRO A 9 9.28 2.73 -17.85
C PRO A 9 9.13 1.20 -17.77
N PRO A 10 8.99 0.51 -18.91
CA PRO A 10 9.18 -0.94 -18.99
C PRO A 10 10.51 -1.38 -18.37
N SER A 11 10.54 -2.53 -17.70
CA SER A 11 11.74 -3.01 -16.99
C SER A 11 12.95 -3.21 -17.90
N SER A 12 12.73 -3.51 -19.18
CA SER A 12 13.79 -3.64 -20.20
C SER A 12 14.61 -2.37 -20.45
N TRP A 13 14.15 -1.21 -19.98
CA TRP A 13 14.88 0.05 -20.06
C TRP A 13 15.79 0.29 -18.85
N LEU A 14 15.63 -0.50 -17.80
CA LEU A 14 16.24 -0.26 -16.50
C LEU A 14 17.40 -1.23 -16.24
N ARG A 15 18.27 -0.83 -15.31
CA ARG A 15 19.37 -1.66 -14.82
C ARG A 15 19.11 -2.08 -13.39
N LEU A 16 19.35 -3.37 -13.11
CA LEU A 16 19.22 -3.96 -11.80
C LEU A 16 20.60 -4.37 -11.26
N GLU A 17 21.21 -3.50 -10.46
CA GLU A 17 22.52 -3.76 -9.84
C GLU A 17 22.37 -4.25 -8.39
N SER A 18 21.41 -3.71 -7.65
CA SER A 18 21.16 -4.05 -6.24
C SER A 18 19.72 -3.71 -5.84
N GLU A 19 19.35 -4.01 -4.59
CA GLU A 19 18.02 -3.67 -4.05
C GLU A 19 17.71 -2.17 -4.10
N ALA A 20 18.73 -1.29 -4.12
CA ALA A 20 18.53 0.15 -4.27
C ALA A 20 17.88 0.53 -5.61
N CYS A 21 17.91 -0.35 -6.61
CA CYS A 21 17.24 -0.15 -7.90
C CYS A 21 15.77 -0.61 -7.88
N ALA A 22 15.35 -1.39 -6.89
CA ALA A 22 14.00 -1.97 -6.82
C ALA A 22 12.85 -0.93 -6.90
N PRO A 23 12.99 0.33 -6.41
CA PRO A 23 11.95 1.34 -6.58
C PRO A 23 11.66 1.73 -8.02
N TYR A 24 12.55 1.42 -8.98
CA TYR A 24 12.36 1.75 -10.39
C TYR A 24 11.54 0.68 -11.14
N PHE A 25 11.30 -0.49 -10.56
CA PHE A 25 10.62 -1.59 -11.23
C PHE A 25 9.13 -1.63 -10.87
N ARG A 26 8.28 -1.64 -11.89
CA ARG A 26 6.80 -1.61 -11.76
C ARG A 26 6.29 -2.82 -11.00
N GLN A 27 5.19 -2.65 -10.26
CA GLN A 27 4.63 -3.73 -9.43
C GLN A 27 4.14 -4.95 -10.21
N GLU A 28 3.96 -4.84 -11.53
CA GLU A 28 3.66 -5.98 -12.41
C GLU A 28 4.89 -6.66 -13.03
N SER A 29 6.12 -6.16 -12.82
CA SER A 29 7.32 -6.68 -13.47
C SER A 29 7.90 -7.92 -12.77
N ASP A 30 8.55 -8.79 -13.54
CA ASP A 30 9.22 -9.98 -13.01
C ASP A 30 10.38 -9.59 -12.07
N GLU A 31 11.09 -8.51 -12.37
CA GLU A 31 12.16 -7.99 -11.52
C GLU A 31 11.62 -7.52 -10.16
N TRP A 32 10.48 -6.83 -10.15
CA TRP A 32 9.80 -6.45 -8.90
C TRP A 32 9.38 -7.69 -8.11
N ALA A 33 8.79 -8.69 -8.77
CA ALA A 33 8.38 -9.93 -8.12
C ALA A 33 9.60 -10.67 -7.54
N ALA A 34 10.71 -10.74 -8.28
CA ALA A 34 11.96 -11.34 -7.81
C ALA A 34 12.51 -10.61 -6.57
N CYS A 35 12.41 -9.29 -6.49
CA CYS A 35 12.84 -8.50 -5.33
C CYS A 35 12.09 -8.84 -4.02
N HIS A 36 10.97 -9.56 -4.09
CA HIS A 36 10.21 -10.01 -2.91
C HIS A 36 10.74 -11.30 -2.29
N SER A 37 11.51 -12.10 -3.02
CA SER A 37 12.00 -13.39 -2.50
C SER A 37 12.90 -13.19 -1.29
N GLY A 38 12.69 -14.02 -0.25
CA GLY A 38 13.42 -13.91 1.02
C GLY A 38 13.12 -12.66 1.85
N ARG A 39 12.17 -11.79 1.42
CA ARG A 39 11.96 -10.46 2.00
C ARG A 39 10.60 -10.35 2.70
N ILE A 40 10.60 -9.75 3.89
CA ILE A 40 9.35 -9.33 4.53
C ILE A 40 8.86 -8.06 3.83
N THR A 41 7.71 -8.16 3.18
CA THR A 41 7.00 -7.03 2.60
C THR A 41 5.72 -6.73 3.37
N THR A 42 5.01 -5.68 3.00
CA THR A 42 3.79 -5.29 3.70
C THR A 42 2.69 -6.35 3.67
N SER A 43 2.69 -7.26 2.70
CA SER A 43 1.76 -8.39 2.63
C SER A 43 2.10 -9.53 3.60
N SER A 44 3.38 -9.78 3.89
CA SER A 44 3.84 -10.84 4.80
C SER A 44 4.11 -10.35 6.23
N LEU A 45 4.31 -9.03 6.41
CA LEU A 45 4.54 -8.40 7.70
C LEU A 45 3.50 -8.77 8.77
N PRO A 46 2.17 -8.79 8.51
CA PRO A 46 1.18 -9.19 9.51
C PRO A 46 1.39 -10.60 10.07
N GLY A 47 1.94 -11.51 9.27
CA GLY A 47 2.31 -12.86 9.66
C GLY A 47 3.45 -12.88 10.67
N CYS A 48 4.55 -12.17 10.39
CA CYS A 48 5.67 -12.01 11.34
C CYS A 48 5.27 -11.33 12.64
N LEU A 49 4.39 -10.34 12.55
CA LEU A 49 3.88 -9.62 13.70
C LEU A 49 2.85 -10.42 14.50
N GLY A 50 2.35 -11.56 13.99
CA GLY A 50 1.35 -12.38 14.66
C GLY A 50 -0.05 -11.75 14.72
N LEU A 51 -0.37 -10.78 13.86
CA LEU A 51 -1.63 -10.02 13.92
C LEU A 51 -2.84 -10.89 13.53
N ASN A 52 -2.61 -11.85 12.64
CA ASN A 52 -3.61 -12.82 12.20
C ASN A 52 -3.78 -13.99 13.18
N GLU A 53 -3.01 -14.07 14.26
CA GLU A 53 -3.23 -15.11 15.28
C GLU A 53 -4.58 -14.92 15.99
N LYS A 54 -5.23 -16.02 16.38
CA LYS A 54 -6.61 -16.00 16.89
C LYS A 54 -6.80 -15.02 18.06
N LYS A 55 -5.90 -15.01 19.04
CA LYS A 55 -5.98 -14.11 20.20
C LYS A 55 -5.70 -12.66 19.79
N ALA A 56 -4.68 -12.44 18.95
CA ALA A 56 -4.31 -11.10 18.46
C ALA A 56 -5.42 -10.47 17.60
N SER A 57 -5.97 -11.22 16.65
CA SER A 57 -7.11 -10.81 15.82
C SER A 57 -8.34 -10.47 16.68
N GLY A 58 -8.59 -11.22 17.75
CA GLY A 58 -9.62 -10.89 18.74
C GLY A 58 -9.36 -9.56 19.44
N ALA A 59 -8.13 -9.32 19.93
CA ALA A 59 -7.73 -8.08 20.59
C ALA A 59 -7.81 -6.85 19.64
N LEU A 60 -7.50 -7.07 18.36
CA LEU A 60 -7.63 -6.09 17.28
C LEU A 60 -9.08 -5.87 16.81
N LYS A 61 -10.03 -6.68 17.30
CA LYS A 61 -11.45 -6.67 16.90
C LYS A 61 -11.67 -6.93 15.40
N LEU A 62 -10.87 -7.81 14.81
CA LEU A 62 -11.01 -8.20 13.42
C LEU A 62 -12.18 -9.18 13.22
N PRO A 63 -12.80 -9.22 12.04
CA PRO A 63 -13.76 -10.27 11.70
C PRO A 63 -13.12 -11.66 11.82
N LYS A 64 -13.90 -12.66 12.24
CA LYS A 64 -13.39 -14.03 12.50
C LYS A 64 -12.61 -14.64 11.33
N GLY A 65 -12.94 -14.28 10.08
CA GLY A 65 -12.24 -14.76 8.88
C GLY A 65 -10.81 -14.26 8.70
N PHE A 66 -10.39 -13.23 9.45
CA PHE A 66 -9.01 -12.73 9.43
C PHE A 66 -8.05 -13.56 10.31
N ALA A 67 -8.60 -14.33 11.26
CA ALA A 67 -7.81 -15.16 12.16
C ALA A 67 -7.31 -16.42 11.42
N SER A 68 -6.00 -16.53 11.22
CA SER A 68 -5.36 -17.65 10.55
C SER A 68 -3.87 -17.70 10.85
N HIS A 69 -3.42 -18.83 11.41
CA HIS A 69 -2.00 -19.13 11.66
C HIS A 69 -1.18 -19.29 10.38
N ARG A 70 -1.85 -19.50 9.22
CA ARG A 70 -1.17 -19.68 7.93
C ARG A 70 -0.29 -18.49 7.53
N HIS A 71 -0.63 -17.28 7.95
CA HIS A 71 0.16 -16.09 7.64
C HIS A 71 1.52 -16.11 8.34
N ALA A 72 1.58 -16.59 9.58
CA ALA A 72 2.83 -16.73 10.32
C ALA A 72 3.72 -17.82 9.71
N LEU A 73 3.14 -18.96 9.34
CA LEU A 73 3.86 -20.03 8.64
C LEU A 73 4.36 -19.59 7.27
N HIS A 74 3.54 -18.87 6.49
CA HIS A 74 3.94 -18.29 5.22
C HIS A 74 5.13 -17.33 5.42
N ALA A 75 5.05 -16.42 6.38
CA ALA A 75 6.14 -15.49 6.66
C ALA A 75 7.41 -16.23 7.14
N TYR A 76 7.28 -17.29 7.94
CA TYR A 76 8.39 -18.15 8.36
C TYR A 76 9.08 -18.84 7.17
N HIS A 77 8.32 -19.38 6.21
CA HIS A 77 8.90 -20.01 5.02
C HIS A 77 9.52 -18.98 4.07
N LEU A 78 8.84 -17.85 3.85
CA LEU A 78 9.30 -16.78 2.98
C LEU A 78 10.70 -16.28 3.35
N VAL A 79 10.95 -16.00 4.63
CA VAL A 79 12.26 -15.49 5.09
C VAL A 79 13.39 -16.52 5.11
N GLN A 80 13.08 -17.79 4.82
CA GLN A 80 14.08 -18.83 4.62
C GLN A 80 14.48 -18.97 3.15
N GLU A 81 13.74 -18.36 2.23
CA GLU A 81 14.10 -18.32 0.81
C GLU A 81 15.38 -17.52 0.59
N GLU A 82 16.09 -17.85 -0.48
CA GLU A 82 17.25 -17.09 -0.91
C GLU A 82 16.81 -15.70 -1.39
N VAL A 83 17.48 -14.67 -0.89
CA VAL A 83 17.17 -13.30 -1.27
C VAL A 83 17.74 -13.04 -2.66
N PHE A 84 16.88 -12.69 -3.62
CA PHE A 84 17.29 -12.44 -5.00
C PHE A 84 18.37 -11.35 -5.12
N LEU A 85 18.22 -10.25 -4.39
CA LEU A 85 19.21 -9.18 -4.31
C LEU A 85 19.64 -8.97 -2.86
N VAL A 86 20.92 -9.23 -2.60
CA VAL A 86 21.52 -8.98 -1.29
C VAL A 86 21.52 -7.48 -1.00
N SER A 87 21.33 -7.13 0.27
CA SER A 87 21.34 -5.74 0.70
C SER A 87 22.64 -5.02 0.33
N GLY A 88 22.49 -3.90 -0.37
CA GLY A 88 23.62 -3.18 -0.95
C GLY A 88 23.22 -1.85 -1.58
N SER A 89 24.23 -1.00 -1.80
CA SER A 89 24.08 0.23 -2.57
C SER A 89 24.35 -0.04 -4.05
N ALA A 90 23.50 0.46 -4.93
CA ALA A 90 23.84 0.55 -6.36
C ALA A 90 24.86 1.66 -6.58
N SER A 91 25.62 1.56 -7.66
CA SER A 91 26.46 2.65 -8.13
C SER A 91 25.62 3.90 -8.43
N LYS A 92 26.20 5.08 -8.17
CA LYS A 92 25.56 6.36 -8.53
C LYS A 92 25.23 6.42 -10.02
N GLU A 93 26.08 5.80 -10.85
CA GLU A 93 25.92 5.70 -12.30
C GLU A 93 24.64 4.95 -12.68
N VAL A 94 24.38 3.78 -12.09
CA VAL A 94 23.14 3.01 -12.36
C VAL A 94 21.89 3.74 -11.87
N LEU A 95 21.92 4.34 -10.68
CA LEU A 95 20.79 5.11 -10.17
C LEU A 95 20.49 6.33 -11.05
N THR A 96 21.54 7.03 -11.50
CA THR A 96 21.40 8.18 -12.41
C THR A 96 20.88 7.73 -13.78
N PHE A 97 21.36 6.59 -14.29
CA PHE A 97 20.87 6.00 -15.53
C PHE A 97 19.37 5.69 -15.44
N ASN A 98 18.94 4.95 -14.41
CA ASN A 98 17.53 4.61 -14.23
C ASN A 98 16.65 5.86 -14.08
N ALA A 99 17.09 6.87 -13.32
CA ALA A 99 16.38 8.15 -13.21
C ALA A 99 16.20 8.83 -14.57
N LYS A 100 17.23 8.84 -15.42
CA LYS A 100 17.17 9.40 -16.77
C LYS A 100 16.19 8.64 -17.67
N GLN A 101 16.13 7.31 -17.56
CA GLN A 101 15.17 6.50 -18.33
C GLN A 101 13.72 6.79 -17.92
N VAL A 102 13.46 7.04 -16.63
CA VAL A 102 12.15 7.52 -16.16
C VAL A 102 11.82 8.88 -16.78
N GLU A 103 12.75 9.82 -16.80
CA GLU A 103 12.53 11.14 -17.41
C GLU A 103 12.23 11.05 -18.91
N GLU A 104 13.02 10.25 -19.65
CA GLU A 104 12.84 10.01 -21.08
C GLU A 104 11.48 9.35 -21.38
N TYR A 105 11.10 8.33 -20.62
CA TYR A 105 9.81 7.66 -20.76
C TYR A 105 8.63 8.62 -20.57
N ASN A 106 8.67 9.40 -19.49
CA ASN A 106 7.61 10.37 -19.21
C ASN A 106 7.58 11.50 -20.24
N ALA A 107 8.70 11.82 -20.91
CA ALA A 107 8.71 12.78 -22.02
C ALA A 107 7.98 12.23 -23.26
N GLY A 108 8.09 10.93 -23.52
CA GLY A 108 7.40 10.25 -24.62
C GLY A 108 5.91 9.97 -24.39
N LEU A 109 5.47 9.79 -23.13
CA LEU A 109 4.07 9.49 -22.79
C LEU A 109 3.06 10.56 -23.22
N CYS A 110 3.50 11.79 -23.44
CA CYS A 110 2.63 12.86 -23.94
C CYS A 110 2.14 12.66 -25.39
N LEU A 111 2.56 11.60 -26.10
CA LEU A 111 2.43 11.52 -27.56
C LEU A 111 1.62 10.34 -28.11
N ASN A 112 1.39 9.23 -27.37
CA ASN A 112 0.78 8.03 -27.96
C ASN A 112 -0.22 7.35 -27.03
N GLY A 113 -1.49 7.33 -27.43
CA GLY A 113 -2.51 6.42 -26.90
C GLY A 113 -3.12 5.65 -28.06
N SER A 114 -2.60 4.45 -28.35
CA SER A 114 -3.22 3.51 -29.27
C SER A 114 -3.86 2.38 -28.47
N GLU A 115 -5.16 2.18 -28.64
CA GLU A 115 -5.88 1.00 -28.13
C GLU A 115 -5.47 -0.21 -28.96
N ASP A 116 -5.04 -1.30 -28.32
CA ASP A 116 -4.53 -2.50 -28.97
C ASP A 116 -5.69 -3.43 -29.35
N GLU A 117 -5.77 -3.84 -30.62
CA GLU A 117 -6.82 -4.75 -31.09
C GLU A 117 -6.71 -6.12 -30.36
N GLY A 118 -7.83 -6.63 -29.84
CA GLY A 118 -7.89 -7.88 -29.08
C GLY A 118 -7.63 -7.75 -27.57
N GLU A 119 -7.54 -6.53 -27.03
CA GLU A 119 -7.51 -6.29 -25.58
C GLU A 119 -8.84 -6.68 -24.90
N GLU A 120 -9.98 -6.48 -25.59
CA GLU A 120 -11.31 -6.74 -25.05
C GLU A 120 -11.56 -8.24 -24.78
N ASP A 121 -11.20 -9.12 -25.72
CA ASP A 121 -11.32 -10.58 -25.55
C ASP A 121 -10.44 -11.10 -24.40
N ARG A 122 -9.20 -10.60 -24.31
CA ARG A 122 -8.27 -10.91 -23.21
C ARG A 122 -8.85 -10.47 -21.87
N ARG A 123 -9.49 -9.29 -21.82
CA ARG A 123 -10.16 -8.76 -20.63
C ARG A 123 -11.36 -9.61 -20.22
N GLU A 124 -12.16 -10.07 -21.17
CA GLU A 124 -13.32 -10.93 -20.90
C GLU A 124 -12.89 -12.27 -20.29
N GLU A 125 -11.89 -12.93 -20.89
CA GLU A 125 -11.38 -14.21 -20.38
C GLU A 125 -10.79 -14.07 -18.96
N ARG A 126 -10.03 -13.00 -18.70
CA ARG A 126 -9.53 -12.68 -17.35
C ARG A 126 -10.67 -12.49 -16.35
N CYS A 127 -11.74 -11.77 -16.74
CA CYS A 127 -12.91 -11.60 -15.88
C CYS A 127 -13.59 -12.94 -15.56
N LYS A 128 -13.74 -13.83 -16.55
CA LYS A 128 -14.28 -15.19 -16.36
C LYS A 128 -13.42 -16.01 -15.39
N GLN A 129 -12.10 -15.91 -15.49
CA GLN A 129 -11.17 -16.61 -14.59
C GLN A 129 -11.27 -16.10 -13.15
N VAL A 130 -11.22 -14.78 -12.95
CA VAL A 130 -11.37 -14.17 -11.61
C VAL A 130 -12.72 -14.54 -10.98
N ALA A 131 -13.80 -14.55 -11.77
CA ALA A 131 -15.12 -14.92 -11.28
C ALA A 131 -15.17 -16.38 -10.76
N LYS A 132 -14.46 -17.32 -11.42
CA LYS A 132 -14.36 -18.72 -10.97
C LYS A 132 -13.63 -18.88 -9.63
N MET A 133 -12.74 -17.94 -9.28
CA MET A 133 -11.99 -17.94 -8.01
C MET A 133 -12.79 -17.41 -6.82
N GLY A 134 -14.01 -16.91 -7.05
CA GLY A 134 -14.94 -16.49 -6.00
C GLY A 134 -14.88 -15.00 -5.65
N VAL A 135 -15.77 -14.57 -4.75
CA VAL A 135 -16.06 -13.15 -4.50
C VAL A 135 -14.84 -12.34 -4.01
N MET A 136 -13.96 -12.96 -3.23
CA MET A 136 -12.75 -12.28 -2.74
C MET A 136 -11.78 -11.97 -3.89
N ALA A 137 -11.62 -12.89 -4.85
CA ALA A 137 -10.80 -12.64 -6.02
C ALA A 137 -11.39 -11.51 -6.87
N VAL A 138 -12.71 -11.45 -7.00
CA VAL A 138 -13.42 -10.33 -7.65
C VAL A 138 -13.16 -9.01 -6.92
N HIS A 139 -13.20 -8.99 -5.58
CA HIS A 139 -12.88 -7.78 -4.80
C HIS A 139 -11.44 -7.31 -5.03
N CYS A 140 -10.47 -8.23 -5.05
CA CYS A 140 -9.06 -7.91 -5.31
C CYS A 140 -8.86 -7.37 -6.72
N ALA A 141 -9.41 -8.04 -7.73
CA ALA A 141 -9.32 -7.61 -9.12
C ALA A 141 -9.99 -6.25 -9.36
N TRP A 142 -11.12 -5.99 -8.69
CA TRP A 142 -11.76 -4.68 -8.68
C TRP A 142 -10.84 -3.62 -8.07
N GLY A 143 -10.22 -3.93 -6.93
CA GLY A 143 -9.24 -3.07 -6.28
C GLY A 143 -8.16 -2.59 -7.24
N ILE A 144 -7.45 -3.55 -7.85
CA ILE A 144 -6.37 -3.31 -8.82
C ILE A 144 -6.87 -2.45 -10.00
N SER A 145 -8.04 -2.79 -10.56
CA SER A 145 -8.57 -2.07 -11.73
C SER A 145 -8.99 -0.63 -11.43
N GLN A 146 -9.23 -0.30 -10.17
CA GLN A 146 -9.70 1.03 -9.73
C GLN A 146 -8.60 1.93 -9.20
N GLU A 147 -7.41 1.39 -8.95
CA GLU A 147 -6.27 2.14 -8.41
C GLU A 147 -5.87 3.34 -9.30
N PRO A 148 -5.74 3.19 -10.64
CA PRO A 148 -5.43 4.35 -11.50
C PRO A 148 -6.50 5.46 -11.43
N ALA A 149 -7.78 5.10 -11.31
CA ALA A 149 -8.86 6.06 -11.19
C ALA A 149 -8.83 6.81 -9.84
N ALA A 150 -8.47 6.12 -8.76
CA ALA A 150 -8.26 6.72 -7.45
C ALA A 150 -7.08 7.71 -7.47
N LEU A 151 -5.94 7.32 -8.06
CA LEU A 151 -4.77 8.19 -8.18
C LEU A 151 -5.05 9.39 -9.09
N PHE A 152 -5.78 9.21 -10.19
CA PHE A 152 -6.23 10.30 -11.04
C PHE A 152 -7.12 11.30 -10.28
N SER A 153 -8.08 10.79 -9.50
CA SER A 153 -8.95 11.62 -8.66
C SER A 153 -8.14 12.39 -7.61
N LEU A 154 -7.12 11.77 -7.01
CA LEU A 154 -6.19 12.44 -6.10
C LEU A 154 -5.46 13.58 -6.81
N LEU A 155 -4.85 13.30 -7.97
CA LEU A 155 -4.10 14.29 -8.76
C LEU A 155 -4.93 15.50 -9.17
N ARG A 156 -6.19 15.30 -9.56
CA ARG A 156 -7.06 16.40 -9.96
C ARG A 156 -7.36 17.40 -8.83
N ASN A 157 -7.16 16.99 -7.58
CA ASN A 157 -7.38 17.82 -6.41
C ASN A 157 -6.08 18.38 -5.82
N PHE A 158 -4.95 17.68 -5.97
CA PHE A 158 -3.61 18.17 -5.61
C PHE A 158 -2.90 18.75 -6.84
N VAL A 159 -3.32 19.96 -7.23
CA VAL A 159 -3.01 20.57 -8.55
C VAL A 159 -1.55 20.97 -8.74
N ASP A 160 -0.84 21.24 -7.64
CA ASP A 160 0.57 21.65 -7.66
C ASP A 160 1.52 20.51 -7.23
N SER A 161 0.98 19.29 -7.18
CA SER A 161 1.69 18.10 -6.71
C SER A 161 1.92 17.12 -7.85
N GLU A 162 2.88 16.22 -7.64
CA GLU A 162 3.20 15.13 -8.56
C GLU A 162 2.96 13.79 -7.88
N VAL A 163 2.31 12.85 -8.57
CA VAL A 163 2.23 11.45 -8.14
C VAL A 163 3.29 10.64 -8.88
N LEU A 164 4.15 9.99 -8.11
CA LEU A 164 5.18 9.09 -8.60
C LEU A 164 4.71 7.65 -8.46
N GLU A 165 4.70 6.91 -9.57
CA GLU A 165 4.70 5.45 -9.53
C GLU A 165 6.05 4.98 -8.97
N VAL A 166 6.01 4.03 -8.03
CA VAL A 166 7.21 3.43 -7.45
C VAL A 166 7.06 1.93 -7.28
N GLY A 167 8.18 1.23 -7.43
CA GLY A 167 8.31 -0.18 -7.14
C GLY A 167 8.50 -0.48 -5.65
N LEU A 168 9.23 -1.55 -5.38
CA LEU A 168 9.58 -1.94 -4.03
C LEU A 168 10.61 -0.98 -3.44
N CYS A 169 10.24 -0.26 -2.38
CA CYS A 169 11.11 0.56 -1.54
C CYS A 169 11.74 -0.32 -0.44
N PRO A 170 13.02 -0.70 -0.53
CA PRO A 170 13.67 -1.49 0.51
C PRO A 170 13.85 -0.69 1.80
N LEU A 171 13.77 -1.37 2.95
CA LEU A 171 14.13 -0.76 4.22
C LEU A 171 15.65 -0.64 4.32
N SER A 172 16.16 0.59 4.22
CA SER A 172 17.57 0.86 4.49
C SER A 172 17.85 0.72 5.99
N PHE A 173 18.66 -0.29 6.36
CA PHE A 173 19.05 -0.49 7.75
C PHE A 173 19.94 0.64 8.29
N ARG A 174 20.55 1.43 7.41
CA ARG A 174 21.33 2.62 7.82
C ARG A 174 20.42 3.67 8.44
N ASP A 175 19.19 3.78 7.95
CA ASP A 175 18.23 4.81 8.37
C ASP A 175 17.45 4.42 9.63
N ILE A 176 17.62 3.19 10.14
CA ILE A 176 17.12 2.79 11.45
C ILE A 176 17.95 3.50 12.53
N PRO A 177 17.35 4.39 13.36
CA PRO A 177 18.10 5.16 14.35
C PRO A 177 18.78 4.27 15.39
N TYR A 178 20.01 4.65 15.76
CA TYR A 178 20.84 3.85 16.66
C TYR A 178 20.21 3.72 18.06
N GLU A 179 19.63 4.80 18.56
CA GLU A 179 18.95 4.90 19.86
C GLU A 179 17.67 4.03 19.96
N TRP A 180 17.23 3.44 18.85
CA TRP A 180 16.17 2.45 18.89
C TRP A 180 16.64 1.12 19.49
N GLY A 181 17.95 0.86 19.52
CA GLY A 181 18.54 -0.35 20.09
C GLY A 181 18.10 -1.63 19.35
N ILE A 182 17.82 -1.53 18.05
CA ILE A 182 17.46 -2.67 17.21
C ILE A 182 18.73 -3.36 16.74
N ASN A 183 18.84 -4.67 16.98
CA ASN A 183 19.91 -5.46 16.40
C ASN A 183 19.63 -5.72 14.91
N LYS A 184 20.23 -4.91 14.05
CA LYS A 184 20.05 -4.97 12.59
C LYS A 184 20.43 -6.33 11.98
N LYS A 185 21.31 -7.10 12.63
CA LYS A 185 21.68 -8.47 12.19
C LYS A 185 20.55 -9.49 12.36
N LEU A 186 19.55 -9.18 13.18
CA LEU A 186 18.38 -10.01 13.44
C LEU A 186 17.15 -9.53 12.67
N LEU A 187 17.29 -8.58 11.75
CA LEU A 187 16.21 -8.22 10.85
C LEU A 187 16.40 -8.97 9.54
N PRO A 188 15.37 -9.67 9.03
CA PRO A 188 15.39 -10.13 7.64
C PRO A 188 15.34 -8.90 6.71
N PRO A 189 15.70 -9.04 5.42
CA PRO A 189 15.43 -8.00 4.44
C PRO A 189 13.96 -7.60 4.49
N MET A 190 13.71 -6.30 4.39
CA MET A 190 12.38 -5.71 4.47
C MET A 190 12.15 -4.75 3.30
N GLY A 191 10.91 -4.56 2.88
CA GLY A 191 10.57 -3.58 1.85
C GLY A 191 9.07 -3.29 1.74
N ALA A 192 8.71 -2.20 1.09
CA ALA A 192 7.34 -1.74 0.95
C ALA A 192 7.09 -1.28 -0.48
N SER A 193 5.95 -1.62 -1.06
CA SER A 193 5.53 -1.16 -2.39
C SER A 193 4.28 -0.28 -2.20
N PRO A 194 4.42 1.00 -1.86
CA PRO A 194 3.27 1.90 -1.81
C PRO A 194 2.67 2.03 -3.21
N ASP A 195 1.36 2.23 -3.28
CA ASP A 195 0.66 2.40 -4.57
C ASP A 195 1.17 3.65 -5.31
N ALA A 196 1.59 4.67 -4.55
CA ALA A 196 2.26 5.85 -5.08
C ALA A 196 3.02 6.64 -4.01
N LEU A 197 3.85 7.57 -4.46
CA LEU A 197 4.32 8.70 -3.65
C LEU A 197 3.71 10.00 -4.18
N LEU A 198 3.13 10.82 -3.29
CA LEU A 198 2.71 12.18 -3.61
C LEU A 198 3.82 13.16 -3.21
N VAL A 199 4.33 13.92 -4.17
CA VAL A 199 5.40 14.90 -4.00
C VAL A 199 4.81 16.30 -4.10
N ILE A 200 4.99 17.07 -3.04
CA ILE A 200 4.42 18.41 -2.87
C ILE A 200 5.57 19.41 -2.73
N PRO A 201 5.68 20.44 -3.58
CA PRO A 201 6.68 21.49 -3.41
C PRO A 201 6.50 22.19 -2.06
N LEU A 202 7.59 22.42 -1.31
CA LEU A 202 7.48 23.04 0.02
C LEU A 202 6.87 24.45 -0.04
N SER A 203 7.06 25.18 -1.14
CA SER A 203 6.45 26.49 -1.38
C SER A 203 4.92 26.46 -1.44
N LYS A 204 4.31 25.29 -1.61
CA LYS A 204 2.86 25.10 -1.62
C LYS A 204 2.30 24.77 -0.24
N LEU A 205 3.16 24.49 0.74
CA LEU A 205 2.74 24.16 2.10
C LEU A 205 2.34 25.40 2.92
N ASP A 206 2.73 26.60 2.48
CA ASP A 206 2.42 27.85 3.16
C ASP A 206 1.01 28.39 2.83
N ASP A 207 0.38 27.88 1.77
CA ASP A 207 -0.95 28.32 1.33
C ASP A 207 -2.05 27.41 1.91
N GLU A 208 -2.51 27.71 3.13
CA GLU A 208 -3.57 26.97 3.84
C GLU A 208 -4.91 26.94 3.10
N THR A 209 -5.10 27.70 2.01
CA THR A 209 -6.32 27.64 1.20
C THR A 209 -6.34 26.44 0.24
N THR A 210 -5.17 25.85 -0.02
CA THR A 210 -4.99 24.68 -0.89
C THR A 210 -5.02 23.36 -0.10
N LEU A 211 -5.23 22.23 -0.78
CA LEU A 211 -5.11 20.93 -0.12
C LEU A 211 -3.68 20.68 0.35
N GLU A 212 -2.70 21.08 -0.45
CA GLU A 212 -1.28 21.04 -0.16
C GLU A 212 -0.95 21.75 1.17
N GLY A 213 -1.35 23.02 1.32
CA GLY A 213 -1.05 23.79 2.54
C GLY A 213 -1.72 23.24 3.79
N ARG A 214 -2.96 22.77 3.70
CA ARG A 214 -3.63 22.16 4.87
C ARG A 214 -2.93 20.89 5.35
N LEU A 215 -2.21 20.16 4.49
CA LEU A 215 -1.40 19.01 4.91
C LEU A 215 -0.25 19.40 5.84
N ALA A 216 0.24 20.64 5.79
CA ALA A 216 1.31 21.13 6.66
C ALA A 216 0.96 20.98 8.15
N SER A 217 -0.32 21.14 8.50
CA SER A 217 -0.83 20.95 9.88
C SER A 217 -0.65 19.52 10.42
N PHE A 218 -0.46 18.54 9.53
CA PHE A 218 -0.23 17.14 9.90
C PHE A 218 1.24 16.80 10.10
N LEU A 219 2.15 17.66 9.67
CA LEU A 219 3.58 17.42 9.83
C LEU A 219 3.97 17.45 11.33
N PRO A 220 5.00 16.70 11.74
CA PRO A 220 5.54 16.80 13.09
C PRO A 220 5.95 18.24 13.43
N ARG A 221 5.81 18.66 14.69
CA ARG A 221 6.32 19.98 15.12
C ARG A 221 7.83 20.02 14.96
N GLY A 222 8.36 21.09 14.37
CA GLY A 222 9.78 21.17 14.03
C GLY A 222 10.18 20.12 13.00
N TRP A 223 9.24 19.61 12.20
CA TRP A 223 9.62 18.83 11.02
C TRP A 223 10.37 19.75 10.07
N GLU A 224 11.67 19.51 9.99
CA GLU A 224 12.58 20.26 9.15
C GLU A 224 12.79 19.58 7.78
N GLY A 225 12.01 18.55 7.44
CA GLY A 225 12.32 17.68 6.31
C GLY A 225 13.47 16.72 6.61
N GLY A 226 13.53 15.59 5.91
CA GLY A 226 14.77 14.81 5.87
C GLY A 226 15.83 15.57 5.07
N ASP A 227 17.11 15.40 5.42
CA ASP A 227 18.25 16.06 4.75
C ASP A 227 18.22 15.94 3.22
N GLU A 228 17.71 14.84 2.68
CA GLU A 228 17.65 14.62 1.24
C GLU A 228 16.50 15.40 0.56
N TRP A 229 15.32 15.42 1.17
CA TRP A 229 14.13 16.03 0.59
C TRP A 229 14.09 17.54 0.80
N ARG A 230 14.62 18.05 1.92
CA ARG A 230 14.78 19.48 2.15
C ARG A 230 15.74 20.10 1.12
N ARG A 231 16.84 19.38 0.78
CA ARG A 231 17.75 19.78 -0.32
C ARG A 231 17.06 19.80 -1.68
N LYS A 232 16.03 18.98 -1.87
CA LYS A 232 15.23 18.95 -3.10
C LYS A 232 14.03 19.90 -3.08
N GLY A 233 13.68 20.52 -1.94
CA GLY A 233 12.56 21.48 -1.85
C GLY A 233 11.16 20.88 -1.88
N HIS A 234 10.99 19.60 -1.51
CA HIS A 234 9.69 18.90 -1.57
C HIS A 234 9.35 18.11 -0.29
N LEU A 235 8.06 17.97 -0.01
CA LEU A 235 7.48 16.97 0.90
C LEU A 235 7.09 15.73 0.09
N CYS A 236 7.41 14.54 0.60
CA CYS A 236 6.98 13.26 0.02
C CYS A 236 6.03 12.55 0.98
N CYS A 237 4.85 12.19 0.49
CA CYS A 237 3.83 11.45 1.22
C CYS A 237 3.65 10.07 0.60
N VAL A 238 3.50 9.04 1.44
CA VAL A 238 3.04 7.73 0.96
C VAL A 238 1.58 7.85 0.55
N VAL A 239 1.19 7.21 -0.55
CA VAL A 239 -0.21 7.02 -0.93
C VAL A 239 -0.53 5.53 -0.93
N GLU A 240 -1.63 5.17 -0.27
CA GLU A 240 -2.15 3.81 -0.20
C GLU A 240 -3.64 3.82 -0.55
N VAL A 241 -3.98 3.21 -1.68
CA VAL A 241 -5.33 3.08 -2.19
C VAL A 241 -5.98 1.79 -1.69
N LYS A 242 -7.22 1.94 -1.22
CA LYS A 242 -8.11 0.82 -0.93
C LYS A 242 -9.48 1.10 -1.52
N SER A 243 -9.73 0.49 -2.67
CA SER A 243 -11.01 0.58 -3.35
C SER A 243 -12.06 -0.29 -2.68
N VAL A 244 -13.24 0.27 -2.47
CA VAL A 244 -14.42 -0.45 -2.01
C VAL A 244 -15.04 -1.13 -3.23
N SER A 245 -15.11 -2.46 -3.19
CA SER A 245 -15.78 -3.22 -4.24
C SER A 245 -17.29 -3.00 -4.16
N PRO A 246 -18.00 -2.86 -5.30
CA PRO A 246 -19.47 -2.79 -5.34
C PRO A 246 -20.13 -4.17 -5.29
N PHE A 247 -19.39 -5.23 -5.66
CA PHE A 247 -19.91 -6.60 -5.68
C PHE A 247 -20.23 -7.08 -4.25
N ARG A 248 -21.38 -7.71 -4.03
CA ARG A 248 -21.78 -8.29 -2.75
C ARG A 248 -22.39 -9.66 -2.96
N GLU A 249 -22.02 -10.60 -2.10
CA GLU A 249 -22.60 -11.92 -2.04
C GLU A 249 -23.84 -11.93 -1.15
N ILE A 250 -25.01 -12.18 -1.73
CA ILE A 250 -26.26 -12.31 -1.00
C ILE A 250 -26.56 -13.80 -0.80
N HIS A 251 -26.64 -14.19 0.47
CA HIS A 251 -27.07 -15.51 0.89
C HIS A 251 -28.58 -15.50 1.11
N LYS A 252 -29.33 -16.37 0.44
CA LYS A 252 -30.75 -16.56 0.75
C LYS A 252 -30.88 -17.65 1.82
N VAL A 253 -31.39 -17.30 2.99
CA VAL A 253 -31.71 -18.28 4.03
C VAL A 253 -33.06 -18.91 3.68
N THR A 254 -33.13 -20.23 3.57
CA THR A 254 -34.40 -20.92 3.35
C THR A 254 -35.26 -20.90 4.63
N LYS A 255 -36.56 -21.17 4.49
CA LYS A 255 -37.46 -21.39 5.64
C LYS A 255 -36.97 -22.48 6.62
N SER A 256 -36.07 -23.36 6.17
CA SER A 256 -35.43 -24.42 6.97
C SER A 256 -34.07 -24.03 7.58
N GLY A 257 -33.66 -22.75 7.50
CA GLY A 257 -32.38 -22.27 8.03
C GLY A 257 -31.15 -22.65 7.19
N LYS A 258 -31.30 -23.41 6.11
CA LYS A 258 -30.21 -23.77 5.21
C LYS A 258 -29.90 -22.59 4.27
N LYS A 259 -28.63 -22.19 4.18
CA LYS A 259 -28.17 -21.19 3.20
C LYS A 259 -28.28 -21.79 1.79
N LYS A 260 -29.08 -21.21 0.88
CA LYS A 260 -29.16 -21.61 -0.54
C LYS A 260 -28.59 -20.51 -1.45
N LYS A 261 -28.05 -20.98 -2.59
CA LYS A 261 -27.32 -20.32 -3.70
C LYS A 261 -27.21 -18.78 -3.67
N LEU A 262 -25.96 -18.33 -3.81
CA LEU A 262 -25.49 -16.96 -4.01
C LEU A 262 -26.30 -16.24 -5.10
N ARG A 263 -26.81 -15.05 -4.78
CA ARG A 263 -27.03 -14.00 -5.78
C ARG A 263 -25.96 -12.94 -5.59
N TYR A 264 -25.39 -12.44 -6.67
CA TYR A 264 -24.54 -11.25 -6.61
C TYR A 264 -25.42 -10.00 -6.75
N ARG A 265 -25.11 -8.98 -5.96
CA ARG A 265 -25.70 -7.64 -6.11
C ARG A 265 -24.58 -6.63 -6.22
N LEU A 266 -24.79 -5.63 -7.06
CA LEU A 266 -23.99 -4.41 -7.07
C LEU A 266 -24.61 -3.45 -6.05
N ILE A 267 -23.80 -3.01 -5.10
CA ILE A 267 -24.14 -1.96 -4.15
C ILE A 267 -23.13 -0.86 -4.36
N ASP A 268 -23.61 0.35 -4.67
CA ASP A 268 -22.75 1.51 -4.59
C ASP A 268 -22.43 1.77 -3.12
N ALA A 269 -21.21 1.47 -2.73
CA ALA A 269 -20.81 1.54 -1.34
C ALA A 269 -19.96 2.79 -1.15
N GLU A 270 -20.23 3.51 -0.06
CA GLU A 270 -19.42 4.63 0.36
C GLU A 270 -17.96 4.21 0.62
N PRO A 271 -17.00 5.13 0.46
CA PRO A 271 -15.69 5.00 1.07
C PRO A 271 -15.79 4.61 2.55
N ARG A 272 -14.78 3.89 3.05
CA ARG A 272 -14.70 3.51 4.45
C ARG A 272 -14.60 4.76 5.33
N ASP A 273 -15.31 4.71 6.45
CA ASP A 273 -15.39 5.76 7.47
C ASP A 273 -14.18 5.81 8.42
N ARG A 274 -13.20 4.91 8.22
CA ARG A 274 -11.98 4.81 9.03
C ARG A 274 -10.90 4.00 8.33
N VAL A 275 -9.66 4.19 8.79
CA VAL A 275 -8.54 3.33 8.43
C VAL A 275 -8.70 1.95 9.11
N ASN A 276 -8.56 0.87 8.34
CA ASN A 276 -8.56 -0.48 8.90
C ASN A 276 -7.29 -0.69 9.74
N VAL A 277 -7.47 -1.24 10.94
CA VAL A 277 -6.36 -1.51 11.88
C VAL A 277 -5.27 -2.41 11.27
N MET A 278 -5.61 -3.31 10.34
CA MET A 278 -4.64 -4.16 9.65
C MET A 278 -3.73 -3.39 8.68
N HIS A 279 -4.12 -2.18 8.26
CA HIS A 279 -3.30 -1.36 7.38
C HIS A 279 -2.32 -0.47 8.15
N VAL A 280 -2.43 -0.38 9.49
CA VAL A 280 -1.49 0.42 10.29
C VAL A 280 -0.05 -0.06 10.16
N PRO A 281 0.29 -1.36 10.34
CA PRO A 281 1.66 -1.83 10.12
C PRO A 281 2.14 -1.58 8.68
N GLN A 282 1.26 -1.77 7.70
CA GLN A 282 1.57 -1.51 6.29
C GLN A 282 1.97 -0.04 6.06
N LEU A 283 1.12 0.91 6.45
CA LEU A 283 1.39 2.35 6.27
C LEU A 283 2.63 2.80 7.05
N GLN A 284 2.82 2.28 8.27
CA GLN A 284 3.99 2.59 9.07
C GLN A 284 5.28 2.02 8.46
N MET A 285 5.22 0.85 7.81
CA MET A 285 6.34 0.29 7.07
C MET A 285 6.61 1.07 5.78
N HIS A 286 5.58 1.52 5.06
CA HIS A 286 5.74 2.39 3.88
C HIS A 286 6.53 3.67 4.27
N MET A 287 6.07 4.38 5.30
CA MET A 287 6.76 5.58 5.81
C MET A 287 8.16 5.31 6.33
N LEU A 288 8.43 4.10 6.84
CA LEU A 288 9.76 3.71 7.30
C LEU A 288 10.71 3.45 6.13
N CYS A 289 10.25 2.81 5.06
CA CYS A 289 11.06 2.52 3.87
C CYS A 289 11.29 3.76 2.99
N THR A 290 10.34 4.70 2.95
CA THR A 290 10.41 5.89 2.09
C THR A 290 10.92 7.14 2.82
N GLY A 291 10.95 7.10 4.15
CA GLY A 291 11.24 8.26 4.99
C GLY A 291 10.11 9.28 5.06
N ALA A 292 8.96 9.03 4.43
CA ALA A 292 7.81 9.94 4.44
C ALA A 292 7.30 10.18 5.88
N PRO A 293 7.00 11.43 6.27
CA PRO A 293 6.50 11.74 7.61
C PRO A 293 5.02 11.40 7.77
N ILE A 294 4.29 11.30 6.67
CA ILE A 294 2.85 11.02 6.63
C ILE A 294 2.53 10.05 5.49
N ALA A 295 1.41 9.33 5.66
CA ALA A 295 0.79 8.52 4.65
C ALA A 295 -0.67 8.96 4.44
N LEU A 296 -1.06 9.04 3.18
CA LEU A 296 -2.41 9.27 2.69
C LEU A 296 -3.07 7.92 2.43
N TYR A 297 -4.00 7.54 3.30
CA TYR A 297 -4.86 6.38 3.10
C TYR A 297 -6.09 6.81 2.30
N VAL A 298 -6.15 6.39 1.05
CA VAL A 298 -7.22 6.70 0.09
C VAL A 298 -8.25 5.57 0.14
N SER A 299 -9.39 5.78 0.80
CA SER A 299 -10.53 4.89 0.60
C SER A 299 -11.31 5.37 -0.62
N TYR A 300 -11.29 4.59 -1.69
CA TYR A 300 -11.89 4.97 -2.96
C TYR A 300 -13.17 4.18 -3.25
N SER A 301 -14.17 4.84 -3.80
CA SER A 301 -15.38 4.26 -4.37
C SER A 301 -15.62 4.86 -5.74
N ALA A 302 -15.91 4.02 -6.74
CA ALA A 302 -16.11 4.48 -8.11
C ALA A 302 -17.31 5.44 -8.24
N GLY A 303 -18.40 5.18 -7.49
CA GLY A 303 -19.59 6.01 -7.51
C GLY A 303 -19.57 7.18 -6.52
N ASN A 304 -18.84 7.04 -5.41
CA ASN A 304 -18.90 7.97 -4.27
C ASN A 304 -17.59 8.73 -4.00
N GLY A 305 -16.56 8.56 -4.83
CA GLY A 305 -15.32 9.33 -4.72
C GLY A 305 -14.35 8.82 -3.65
N ILE A 306 -13.65 9.74 -2.97
CA ILE A 306 -12.58 9.44 -2.03
C ILE A 306 -12.94 9.93 -0.63
N ALA A 307 -12.68 9.09 0.38
CA ALA A 307 -12.40 9.54 1.74
C ALA A 307 -10.89 9.42 1.99
N LEU A 308 -10.23 10.56 2.21
CA LEU A 308 -8.79 10.68 2.35
C LEU A 308 -8.42 10.82 3.82
N TYR A 309 -7.62 9.90 4.34
CA TYR A 309 -7.15 9.94 5.73
C TYR A 309 -5.65 10.19 5.80
N VAL A 310 -5.23 11.00 6.75
CA VAL A 310 -3.80 11.21 7.04
C VAL A 310 -3.39 10.38 8.26
N MET A 311 -2.34 9.59 8.09
CA MET A 311 -1.64 8.89 9.17
C MET A 311 -0.23 9.44 9.31
N LYS A 312 0.14 9.84 10.52
CA LYS A 312 1.50 10.28 10.83
C LYS A 312 2.42 9.10 11.08
N ALA A 313 3.69 9.23 10.72
CA ALA A 313 4.72 8.27 11.12
C ALA A 313 4.83 8.25 12.65
N ASP A 314 4.70 7.07 13.25
CA ASP A 314 4.83 6.86 14.69
C ASP A 314 6.15 6.11 14.94
N LYS A 315 7.18 6.86 15.32
CA LYS A 315 8.53 6.31 15.53
C LYS A 315 8.57 5.26 16.64
N PHE A 316 7.73 5.40 17.67
CA PHE A 316 7.64 4.42 18.75
C PHE A 316 7.00 3.11 18.25
N TYR A 317 5.97 3.22 17.42
CA TYR A 317 5.34 2.08 16.77
C TYR A 317 6.27 1.40 15.78
N GLN A 318 6.93 2.15 14.89
CA GLN A 318 7.92 1.63 13.93
C GLN A 318 9.05 0.88 14.64
N LYS A 319 9.59 1.44 15.73
CA LYS A 319 10.56 0.77 16.61
C LYS A 319 10.00 -0.54 17.17
N SER A 320 8.78 -0.53 17.70
CA SER A 320 8.14 -1.71 18.28
C SER A 320 7.87 -2.80 17.23
N MET A 321 7.42 -2.39 16.04
CA MET A 321 7.21 -3.26 14.89
C MET A 321 8.50 -4.00 14.50
N LEU A 322 9.62 -3.27 14.36
CA LEU A 322 10.92 -3.89 14.07
C LEU A 322 11.40 -4.83 15.19
N ARG A 323 11.09 -4.53 16.47
CA ARG A 323 11.41 -5.43 17.59
C ARG A 323 10.68 -6.77 17.46
N TRP A 324 9.39 -6.74 17.11
CA TRP A 324 8.61 -7.97 16.93
C TRP A 324 9.09 -8.79 15.72
N VAL A 325 9.41 -8.14 14.60
CA VAL A 325 10.02 -8.82 13.45
C VAL A 325 11.38 -9.42 13.83
N SER A 326 12.21 -8.69 14.56
CA SER A 326 13.50 -9.19 15.03
C SER A 326 13.37 -10.37 15.98
N LEU A 327 12.38 -10.34 16.88
CA LEU A 327 12.08 -11.44 17.78
C LEU A 327 11.58 -12.68 17.00
N PHE A 328 10.72 -12.48 16.01
CA PHE A 328 10.24 -13.56 15.14
C PHE A 328 11.41 -14.25 14.41
N GLN A 329 12.31 -13.44 13.82
CA GLN A 329 13.51 -13.92 13.15
C GLN A 329 14.41 -14.72 14.11
N LYS A 330 14.65 -14.18 15.31
CA LYS A 330 15.53 -14.80 16.30
C LYS A 330 14.96 -16.10 16.88
N GLU A 331 13.69 -16.11 17.24
CA GLU A 331 13.09 -17.21 18.00
C GLU A 331 12.61 -18.35 17.12
N TYR A 332 12.21 -18.08 15.87
CA TYR A 332 11.63 -19.09 14.98
C TYR A 332 12.53 -19.39 13.79
N VAL A 333 12.87 -18.35 13.02
CA VAL A 333 13.60 -18.52 11.75
C VAL A 333 15.03 -19.00 11.98
N ALA A 334 15.80 -18.29 12.81
CA ALA A 334 17.19 -18.62 13.10
C ALA A 334 17.35 -19.98 13.82
N LYS A 335 16.33 -20.37 14.61
CA LYS A 335 16.27 -21.68 15.27
C LYS A 335 15.72 -22.79 14.38
N LYS A 336 15.28 -22.48 13.16
CA LYS A 336 14.62 -23.42 12.23
C LYS A 336 13.44 -24.14 12.88
N SER A 337 12.69 -23.42 13.71
CA SER A 337 11.53 -23.92 14.43
C SER A 337 10.32 -23.08 14.05
N PRO A 338 9.30 -23.64 13.38
CA PRO A 338 8.11 -22.89 13.01
C PRO A 338 7.44 -22.27 14.26
N PRO A 339 6.88 -21.04 14.15
CA PRO A 339 6.19 -20.41 15.26
C PRO A 339 4.97 -21.24 15.67
N PRO A 340 4.71 -21.46 16.97
CA PRO A 340 3.44 -22.04 17.42
C PRO A 340 2.28 -21.05 17.26
N GLU A 341 1.03 -21.49 17.42
CA GLU A 341 -0.10 -20.56 17.44
C GLU A 341 0.01 -19.54 18.58
N ASN A 342 -0.38 -18.29 18.31
CA ASN A 342 -0.38 -17.17 19.26
C ASN A 342 0.99 -16.92 19.92
N PHE A 343 2.07 -17.14 19.17
CA PHE A 343 3.46 -17.16 19.64
C PHE A 343 3.97 -15.96 20.45
N PHE A 344 3.35 -14.77 20.35
CA PHE A 344 3.68 -13.60 21.18
C PHE A 344 2.66 -13.26 22.27
N TRP A 345 1.54 -13.99 22.36
CA TRP A 345 0.38 -13.54 23.14
C TRP A 345 0.66 -13.38 24.63
N GLU A 346 1.44 -14.29 25.23
CA GLU A 346 1.72 -14.26 26.67
C GLU A 346 2.63 -13.08 27.08
N MET A 347 3.15 -12.32 26.11
CA MET A 347 3.97 -11.13 26.36
C MET A 347 3.09 -9.89 26.49
N GLU A 348 3.06 -9.27 27.69
CA GLU A 348 2.30 -8.03 27.94
C GLU A 348 2.68 -6.91 26.95
N ALA A 349 3.97 -6.78 26.63
CA ALA A 349 4.44 -5.81 25.65
C ALA A 349 3.81 -5.99 24.25
N TYR A 350 3.49 -7.23 23.86
CA TYR A 350 2.83 -7.52 22.59
C TYR A 350 1.37 -7.07 22.61
N GLN A 351 0.66 -7.33 23.72
CA GLN A 351 -0.72 -6.87 23.89
C GLN A 351 -0.79 -5.32 23.87
N ASN A 352 0.18 -4.65 24.49
CA ASN A 352 0.34 -3.20 24.44
C ASN A 352 0.61 -2.71 23.00
N PHE A 353 1.43 -3.42 22.23
CA PHE A 353 1.65 -3.14 20.81
C PHE A 353 0.34 -3.21 20.00
N LEU A 354 -0.49 -4.23 20.20
CA LEU A 354 -1.82 -4.34 19.55
C LEU A 354 -2.76 -3.20 19.96
N GLY A 355 -2.73 -2.82 21.24
CA GLY A 355 -3.44 -1.65 21.76
C GLY A 355 -3.00 -0.37 21.06
N HIS A 356 -1.69 -0.22 20.82
CA HIS A 356 -1.13 0.92 20.10
C HIS A 356 -1.54 0.92 18.62
N THR A 357 -1.52 -0.23 17.93
CA THR A 357 -2.03 -0.38 16.55
C THR A 357 -3.46 0.13 16.44
N ARG A 358 -4.35 -0.27 17.35
CA ARG A 358 -5.74 0.19 17.40
C ARG A 358 -5.86 1.69 17.66
N LYS A 359 -5.03 2.23 18.55
CA LYS A 359 -5.00 3.67 18.84
C LYS A 359 -4.66 4.45 17.58
N ILE A 360 -3.59 4.07 16.87
CA ILE A 360 -3.15 4.73 15.63
C ILE A 360 -4.25 4.68 14.56
N ALA A 361 -4.88 3.50 14.35
CA ALA A 361 -5.98 3.36 13.38
C ALA A 361 -7.14 4.32 13.69
N ARG A 362 -7.50 4.47 14.97
CA ARG A 362 -8.58 5.34 15.42
C ARG A 362 -8.24 6.83 15.34
N THR A 363 -6.96 7.19 15.51
CA THR A 363 -6.50 8.59 15.47
C THR A 363 -6.06 9.05 14.08
N ALA A 364 -6.04 8.15 13.08
CA ALA A 364 -5.92 8.55 11.69
C ALA A 364 -7.07 9.51 11.35
N THR A 365 -6.72 10.67 10.84
CA THR A 365 -7.66 11.80 10.72
C THR A 365 -8.25 11.81 9.32
N LEU A 366 -9.57 11.88 9.20
CA LEU A 366 -10.22 12.21 7.93
C LEU A 366 -9.77 13.62 7.55
N PHE A 367 -9.06 13.74 6.44
CA PHE A 367 -8.51 14.99 5.95
C PHE A 367 -9.45 15.67 4.97
N GLU A 368 -10.00 14.90 4.01
CA GLU A 368 -10.90 15.45 3.00
C GLU A 368 -11.79 14.35 2.42
N THR A 369 -12.97 14.75 1.94
CA THR A 369 -13.81 13.94 1.05
C THR A 369 -13.82 14.56 -0.33
N LEU A 370 -13.37 13.81 -1.34
CA LEU A 370 -13.30 14.30 -2.72
C LEU A 370 -14.40 13.63 -3.56
N PRO A 371 -15.08 14.39 -4.44
CA PRO A 371 -16.12 13.83 -5.28
C PRO A 371 -15.54 12.81 -6.29
N PRO A 372 -16.37 11.91 -6.82
CA PRO A 372 -15.97 11.03 -7.92
C PRO A 372 -15.53 11.89 -9.11
N THR A 373 -14.35 11.60 -9.64
CA THR A 373 -13.81 12.32 -10.81
C THR A 373 -13.86 11.40 -12.03
N VAL A 374 -14.49 11.88 -13.10
CA VAL A 374 -14.53 11.19 -14.40
C VAL A 374 -13.57 11.88 -15.34
N MET A 375 -12.79 11.12 -16.11
CA MET A 375 -11.94 11.71 -17.15
C MET A 375 -12.81 12.35 -18.24
N ASP A 376 -12.43 13.52 -18.75
CA ASP A 376 -13.25 14.29 -19.70
C ASP A 376 -13.69 13.48 -20.93
N LYS A 377 -12.80 12.62 -21.47
CA LYS A 377 -13.12 11.73 -22.61
C LYS A 377 -14.24 10.73 -22.31
N TYR A 378 -14.48 10.42 -21.03
CA TYR A 378 -15.51 9.50 -20.54
C TYR A 378 -16.66 10.23 -19.84
N ALA A 379 -16.72 11.57 -19.89
CA ALA A 379 -17.78 12.35 -19.24
C ALA A 379 -19.19 12.03 -19.77
N LYS A 380 -19.28 11.47 -20.98
CA LYS A 380 -20.54 11.03 -21.61
C LYS A 380 -20.84 9.54 -21.40
N SER A 381 -19.94 8.78 -20.77
CA SER A 381 -20.17 7.38 -20.47
C SER A 381 -21.29 7.24 -19.43
N ALA A 382 -22.09 6.17 -19.54
CA ALA A 382 -23.11 5.88 -18.54
C ALA A 382 -22.48 5.78 -17.14
N PRO A 383 -23.15 6.27 -16.08
CA PRO A 383 -22.65 6.11 -14.72
C PRO A 383 -22.42 4.63 -14.42
N PHE A 384 -21.33 4.32 -13.72
CA PHE A 384 -20.94 2.95 -13.40
C PHE A 384 -22.07 2.16 -12.73
N LEU A 385 -22.89 2.84 -11.93
CA LEU A 385 -24.17 2.35 -11.45
C LEU A 385 -25.27 3.36 -11.83
N SER A 386 -26.03 3.06 -12.89
CA SER A 386 -27.32 3.72 -13.08
C SER A 386 -28.23 3.38 -11.90
N PRO A 387 -29.07 4.30 -11.40
CA PRO A 387 -30.15 3.94 -10.49
C PRO A 387 -30.90 2.78 -11.14
N GLN A 388 -30.93 1.63 -10.48
CA GLN A 388 -31.72 0.52 -10.98
C GLN A 388 -33.14 1.06 -11.18
N GLN A 389 -33.65 1.02 -12.42
CA GLN A 389 -35.08 1.15 -12.62
C GLN A 389 -35.73 0.14 -11.67
N PRO A 390 -36.72 0.55 -10.85
CA PRO A 390 -37.39 -0.37 -9.94
C PRO A 390 -37.89 -1.56 -10.77
N ALA A 391 -37.48 -2.76 -10.33
CA ALA A 391 -37.83 -4.02 -10.96
C ALA A 391 -39.34 -4.32 -10.88
#